data_AF-A0A951L2N7-F1
#
_entry.id   AF-A0A951L2N7-F1
#
_cell.length_a   1.000
_cell.length_b   1.000
_cell.length_c   1.000
_cell.angle_alpha   90.00
_cell.angle_beta   90.00
_cell.angle_gamma   90.00
#
_symmetry.space_group_name_H-M   'P 1'
#
loop_
_entity.id
_entity.type
_entity.pdbx_description
1 polymer ?
#
loop_
_entity_poly.entity_id
_entity_poly.type
_entity_poly.pdbx_seq_one_letter_code
_entity_poly.pdbx_strand_id
1 'polypeptide(L)'
;MPAAGVVMIVAVVLIVGALVFYLVSTILALRKITRGLDEAIGGVIGIIEKSAPVNEVVTTINQNLDAGVDLLEGLLVKKAGLADAVGLVEGLYPGAAAEGFRNFPDSKTVKAPRIGEVYTRGTLTLARLGREAPIAAASPNGPALRNPAYGSLAARGLYPEGRQAKPQAMPRSPVIGADSPVQYVPSDSPGVRERMPVPAGSGQAPAQSEHNPQGGPVKSFLRRLKNDD
;
A
#
# COMPACT_ATOMS: atom_id res chain seq x y z
N MET A 1 -25.31 86.98 32.78
CA MET A 1 -24.53 86.00 32.00
C MET A 1 -24.98 86.12 30.54
N PRO A 2 -24.11 86.48 29.59
CA PRO A 2 -24.52 86.64 28.19
C PRO A 2 -24.98 85.28 27.65
N ALA A 3 -26.15 85.25 27.02
CA ALA A 3 -26.81 84.03 26.52
C ALA A 3 -25.88 83.15 25.66
N ALA A 4 -24.95 83.77 24.91
CA ALA A 4 -23.96 83.08 24.10
C ALA A 4 -23.02 82.13 24.90
N GLY A 5 -22.66 82.50 26.14
CA GLY A 5 -21.76 81.67 26.97
C GLY A 5 -22.41 80.38 27.44
N VAL A 6 -23.70 80.42 27.78
CA VAL A 6 -24.46 79.24 28.23
C VAL A 6 -24.64 78.26 27.07
N VAL A 7 -24.95 78.76 25.86
CA VAL A 7 -25.10 77.92 24.67
C VAL A 7 -23.81 77.19 24.31
N MET A 8 -22.65 77.87 24.39
CA MET A 8 -21.35 77.24 24.15
C MET A 8 -21.05 76.12 25.15
N ILE A 9 -21.32 76.33 26.44
CA ILE A 9 -21.12 75.31 27.47
C ILE A 9 -22.00 74.09 27.20
N VAL A 10 -23.28 74.30 26.90
CA VAL A 10 -24.21 73.21 26.57
C VAL A 10 -23.75 72.45 25.33
N ALA A 11 -23.32 73.15 24.27
CA ALA A 11 -22.81 72.51 23.06
C ALA A 11 -21.57 71.64 23.32
N VAL A 12 -20.61 72.14 24.10
CA VAL A 12 -19.41 71.38 24.48
C VAL A 12 -19.78 70.15 25.30
N VAL A 13 -20.68 70.28 26.28
CA VAL A 13 -21.15 69.15 27.10
C VAL A 13 -21.83 68.09 26.24
N LEU A 14 -22.64 68.48 25.26
CA LEU A 14 -23.26 67.54 24.32
C LEU A 14 -22.24 66.81 23.45
N ILE A 15 -21.22 67.51 22.93
CA ILE A 15 -20.15 66.90 22.15
C ILE A 15 -19.35 65.89 23.00
N VAL A 16 -18.96 66.28 24.21
CA VAL A 16 -18.25 65.39 25.14
C VAL A 16 -19.13 64.18 25.48
N GLY A 17 -20.42 64.39 25.76
CA GLY A 17 -21.37 63.32 26.01
C GLY A 17 -21.48 62.34 24.84
N ALA A 18 -21.55 62.84 23.60
CA ALA A 18 -21.58 62.01 22.40
C ALA A 18 -20.29 61.21 22.20
N LEU A 19 -19.12 61.81 22.46
CA LEU A 19 -17.83 61.13 22.38
C LEU A 19 -17.72 60.01 23.43
N VAL A 20 -18.12 60.27 24.68
CA VAL A 20 -18.12 59.25 25.74
C VAL A 20 -19.03 58.09 25.37
N PHE A 21 -20.25 58.38 24.87
CA PHE A 21 -21.18 57.35 24.43
C PHE A 21 -20.59 56.49 23.30
N TYR A 22 -20.01 57.11 22.29
CA TYR A 22 -19.35 56.41 21.19
C TYR A 22 -18.21 55.50 21.67
N LEU A 23 -17.39 55.99 22.61
CA LEU A 23 -16.25 55.25 23.16
C LEU A 23 -16.72 54.04 23.98
N VAL A 24 -17.74 54.22 24.83
CA VAL A 24 -18.34 53.11 25.59
C VAL A 24 -18.96 52.07 24.65
N SER A 25 -19.71 52.51 23.62
CA SER A 25 -20.29 51.60 22.62
C SER A 25 -19.22 50.78 21.91
N THR A 26 -18.10 51.41 21.54
CA THR A 26 -16.99 50.74 20.87
C THR A 26 -16.32 49.71 21.79
N ILE A 27 -16.12 50.05 23.08
CA ILE A 27 -15.57 49.10 24.07
C ILE A 27 -16.49 47.88 24.24
N LEU A 28 -17.81 48.08 24.30
CA LEU A 28 -18.77 46.99 24.42
C LEU A 28 -18.76 46.09 23.17
N ALA A 29 -18.64 46.68 21.98
CA ALA A 29 -18.52 45.93 20.73
C ALA A 29 -17.23 45.08 20.71
N LEU A 30 -16.09 45.67 21.07
CA LEU A 30 -14.82 44.95 21.15
C LEU A 30 -14.88 43.79 22.16
N ARG A 31 -15.48 44.00 23.34
CA ARG A 31 -15.68 42.92 24.32
C ARG A 31 -16.51 41.76 23.79
N LYS A 32 -17.53 42.04 22.97
CA LYS A 32 -18.33 40.99 22.33
C LYS A 32 -17.51 40.17 21.34
N ILE A 33 -16.66 40.84 20.55
CA ILE A 33 -15.76 40.19 19.60
C ILE A 33 -14.76 39.30 20.34
N THR A 34 -14.12 39.79 21.40
CA THR A 34 -13.17 38.98 22.19
C THR A 34 -13.82 37.72 22.73
N ARG A 35 -15.03 37.81 23.30
CA ARG A 35 -15.75 36.63 23.79
C ARG A 35 -16.08 35.63 22.68
N GLY A 36 -16.53 36.12 21.52
CA GLY A 36 -16.78 35.26 20.36
C GLY A 36 -15.51 34.58 19.85
N LEU A 37 -14.37 35.27 19.91
CA LEU A 37 -13.07 34.70 19.58
C LEU A 37 -12.66 33.61 20.59
N ASP A 38 -12.84 33.84 21.88
CA ASP A 38 -12.53 32.86 22.93
C ASP A 38 -13.35 31.56 22.75
N GLU A 39 -14.64 31.68 22.43
CA GLU A 39 -15.51 30.54 22.13
C GLU A 39 -15.03 29.77 20.88
N ALA A 40 -14.67 30.50 19.81
CA ALA A 40 -14.13 29.90 18.60
C ALA A 40 -12.79 29.17 18.85
N ILE A 41 -11.89 29.77 19.65
CA ILE A 41 -10.62 29.16 20.04
C ILE A 41 -10.88 27.88 20.84
N GLY A 42 -11.81 27.90 21.81
CA GLY A 42 -12.20 26.70 22.55
C GLY A 42 -12.72 25.59 21.64
N GLY A 43 -13.54 25.94 20.64
CA GLY A 43 -14.02 25.00 19.62
C GLY A 43 -12.89 24.39 18.79
N VAL A 44 -11.92 25.18 18.35
CA VAL A 44 -10.76 24.71 17.58
C VAL A 44 -9.87 23.79 18.42
N ILE A 45 -9.62 24.12 19.69
CA ILE A 45 -8.86 23.25 20.61
C ILE A 45 -9.55 21.88 20.74
N GLY A 46 -10.88 21.86 20.90
CA GLY A 46 -11.64 20.61 20.95
C GLY A 46 -11.57 19.78 19.67
N ILE A 47 -11.45 20.42 18.50
CA ILE A 47 -11.21 19.71 17.22
C ILE A 47 -9.81 19.11 17.20
N ILE A 48 -8.79 19.86 17.63
CA ILE A 48 -7.41 19.38 17.68
C ILE A 48 -7.31 18.15 18.58
N GLU A 49 -7.85 18.20 19.80
CA GLU A 49 -7.87 17.08 20.74
C GLU A 49 -8.57 15.83 20.15
N LYS A 50 -9.71 16.02 19.46
CA LYS A 50 -10.43 14.91 18.81
C LYS A 50 -9.72 14.37 17.57
N SER A 51 -8.93 15.20 16.89
CA SER A 51 -8.18 14.83 15.68
C SER A 51 -6.79 14.23 15.97
N ALA A 52 -6.25 14.46 17.16
CA ALA A 52 -4.97 13.88 17.61
C ALA A 52 -4.86 12.36 17.38
N PRO A 53 -5.84 11.51 17.75
CA PRO A 53 -5.75 10.06 17.50
C PRO A 53 -5.77 9.72 16.00
N VAL A 54 -6.42 10.53 15.16
CA VAL A 54 -6.44 10.32 13.71
C VAL A 54 -5.07 10.59 13.12
N ASN A 55 -4.34 11.60 13.62
CA ASN A 55 -3.00 11.91 13.15
C ASN A 55 -2.01 10.76 13.43
N GLU A 56 -2.11 10.11 14.59
CA GLU A 56 -1.31 8.93 14.93
C GLU A 56 -1.61 7.74 14.00
N VAL A 57 -2.90 7.50 13.71
CA VAL A 57 -3.30 6.46 12.77
C VAL A 57 -2.77 6.74 11.36
N VAL A 58 -2.90 7.97 10.86
CA VAL A 58 -2.38 8.35 9.54
C VAL A 58 -0.86 8.20 9.48
N THR A 59 -0.16 8.60 10.54
CA THR A 59 1.30 8.42 10.65
C THR A 59 1.67 6.94 10.59
N THR A 60 0.97 6.10 11.34
CA THR A 60 1.19 4.64 11.36
C THR A 60 0.89 4.01 9.99
N ILE A 61 -0.19 4.43 9.32
CA ILE A 61 -0.53 3.96 7.97
C ILE A 61 0.59 4.33 6.99
N ASN A 62 1.05 5.57 7.01
CA ASN A 62 2.11 6.03 6.10
C ASN A 62 3.41 5.25 6.35
N GLN A 63 3.80 5.03 7.61
CA GLN A 63 4.97 4.22 7.95
C GLN A 63 4.84 2.78 7.43
N ASN A 64 3.67 2.16 7.59
CA ASN A 64 3.43 0.80 7.09
C ASN A 64 3.40 0.73 5.56
N LEU A 65 2.84 1.74 4.89
CA LEU A 65 2.83 1.82 3.44
C LEU A 65 4.24 2.02 2.89
N ASP A 66 5.04 2.88 3.51
CA ASP A 66 6.44 3.08 3.12
C ASP A 66 7.25 1.79 3.29
N ALA A 67 7.14 1.11 4.44
CA ALA A 67 7.79 -0.18 4.65
C ALA A 67 7.31 -1.27 3.67
N GLY A 68 6.02 -1.25 3.32
CA GLY A 68 5.44 -2.14 2.32
C GLY A 68 6.01 -1.88 0.92
N VAL A 69 6.12 -0.61 0.51
CA VAL A 69 6.73 -0.20 -0.75
C VAL A 69 8.20 -0.65 -0.80
N ASP A 70 8.97 -0.41 0.27
CA ASP A 70 10.37 -0.81 0.35
C ASP A 70 10.54 -2.33 0.15
N LEU A 71 9.70 -3.12 0.80
CA LEU A 71 9.70 -4.58 0.66
C LEU A 71 9.33 -5.00 -0.76
N LEU A 72 8.31 -4.37 -1.36
CA LEU A 72 7.87 -4.70 -2.72
C LEU A 72 8.92 -4.34 -3.77
N GLU A 73 9.55 -3.17 -3.67
CA GLU A 73 10.68 -2.79 -4.53
C GLU A 73 11.82 -3.80 -4.39
N GLY A 74 12.19 -4.14 -3.15
CA GLY A 74 13.22 -5.13 -2.86
C GLY A 74 12.91 -6.51 -3.45
N LEU A 75 11.67 -6.98 -3.33
CA LEU A 75 11.23 -8.23 -3.92
C LEU A 75 11.21 -8.20 -5.45
N LEU A 76 10.75 -7.11 -6.05
CA LEU A 76 10.73 -6.94 -7.50
C LEU A 76 12.15 -6.99 -8.06
N VAL A 77 13.08 -6.22 -7.49
CA VAL A 77 14.48 -6.23 -7.92
C VAL A 77 15.13 -7.59 -7.67
N LYS A 78 14.85 -8.26 -6.54
CA LYS A 78 15.40 -9.59 -6.24
C LYS A 78 14.90 -10.68 -7.19
N LYS A 79 13.67 -10.57 -7.70
CA LYS A 79 13.02 -11.60 -8.53
C LYS A 79 13.14 -11.37 -10.02
N ALA A 80 13.03 -10.12 -10.46
CA ALA A 80 13.12 -9.74 -11.87
C ALA A 80 14.52 -9.23 -12.24
N GLY A 81 15.30 -8.72 -11.28
CA GLY A 81 16.48 -7.92 -11.58
C GLY A 81 16.12 -6.45 -11.79
N LEU A 82 17.09 -5.55 -11.60
CA LEU A 82 16.86 -4.10 -11.59
C LEU A 82 16.31 -3.59 -12.93
N ALA A 83 16.88 -4.03 -14.06
CA ALA A 83 16.46 -3.57 -15.38
C ALA A 83 15.04 -4.01 -15.75
N ASP A 84 14.70 -5.27 -15.47
CA ASP A 84 13.37 -5.80 -15.78
C ASP A 84 12.32 -5.26 -14.80
N ALA A 85 12.67 -5.01 -13.55
CA ALA A 85 11.78 -4.34 -12.59
C ALA A 85 11.44 -2.91 -13.05
N VAL A 86 12.44 -2.14 -13.49
CA VAL A 86 12.26 -0.79 -14.05
C VAL A 86 11.40 -0.84 -15.32
N GLY A 87 11.68 -1.77 -16.22
CA GLY A 87 10.86 -1.97 -17.42
C GLY A 87 9.41 -2.38 -17.12
N LEU A 88 9.18 -3.13 -16.05
CA LEU A 88 7.85 -3.61 -15.68
C LEU A 88 7.02 -2.47 -15.11
N VAL A 89 7.63 -1.62 -14.29
CA VAL A 89 7.02 -0.38 -13.82
C VAL A 89 6.70 0.53 -15.00
N GLU A 90 7.66 0.77 -15.91
CA GLU A 90 7.43 1.60 -17.09
C GLU A 90 6.33 1.05 -18.01
N GLY A 91 6.25 -0.27 -18.16
CA GLY A 91 5.24 -0.94 -18.97
C GLY A 91 3.83 -0.97 -18.36
N LEU A 92 3.73 -0.89 -17.02
CA LEU A 92 2.46 -0.82 -16.27
C LEU A 92 1.99 0.63 -16.06
N TYR A 93 2.94 1.53 -15.80
CA TYR A 93 2.76 2.95 -15.51
C TYR A 93 3.82 3.75 -16.29
N PRO A 94 3.50 4.18 -17.53
CA PRO A 94 4.43 4.96 -18.35
C PRO A 94 4.89 6.23 -17.62
N GLY A 95 6.20 6.48 -17.61
CA GLY A 95 6.84 7.59 -16.91
C GLY A 95 7.10 7.37 -15.42
N ALA A 96 6.52 6.34 -14.79
CA ALA A 96 6.74 6.08 -13.36
C ALA A 96 8.15 5.55 -13.07
N ALA A 97 8.80 4.91 -14.06
CA ALA A 97 10.16 4.42 -13.87
C ALA A 97 11.20 5.55 -13.81
N ALA A 98 10.86 6.77 -14.24
CA ALA A 98 11.75 7.94 -14.18
C ALA A 98 12.05 8.39 -12.74
N GLU A 99 11.11 8.17 -11.81
CA GLU A 99 11.35 8.44 -10.38
C GLU A 99 12.32 7.42 -9.76
N GLY A 100 12.43 6.24 -10.37
CA GLY A 100 13.23 5.13 -9.87
C GLY A 100 12.68 4.52 -8.58
N PHE A 101 13.27 3.40 -8.18
CA PHE A 101 13.02 2.79 -6.87
C PHE A 101 13.78 3.52 -5.79
N ARG A 102 13.14 3.73 -4.63
CA ARG A 102 13.69 4.50 -3.51
C ARG A 102 14.99 3.89 -2.98
N ASN A 103 15.00 2.57 -2.84
CA ASN A 103 16.15 1.83 -2.28
C ASN A 103 17.19 1.43 -3.34
N PHE A 104 16.95 1.73 -4.61
CA PHE A 104 17.85 1.38 -5.70
C PHE A 104 18.13 2.62 -6.56
N PRO A 105 19.03 3.53 -6.14
CA PRO A 105 19.27 4.79 -6.83
C PRO A 105 19.74 4.58 -8.29
N ASP A 106 20.42 3.46 -8.56
CA ASP A 106 20.84 3.05 -9.90
C ASP A 106 19.66 2.85 -10.86
N SER A 107 18.45 2.59 -10.36
CA SER A 107 17.24 2.45 -11.19
C SER A 107 16.94 3.68 -12.07
N LYS A 108 17.35 4.88 -11.63
CA LYS A 108 17.13 6.14 -12.35
C LYS A 108 17.95 6.26 -13.64
N THR A 109 19.10 5.58 -13.69
CA THR A 109 20.00 5.62 -14.85
C THR A 109 19.78 4.43 -15.79
N VAL A 110 19.03 3.43 -15.33
CA VAL A 110 18.71 2.24 -16.12
C VAL A 110 17.67 2.58 -17.17
N LYS A 111 18.05 2.41 -18.44
CA LYS A 111 17.12 2.52 -19.55
C LYS A 111 16.12 1.37 -19.50
N ALA A 112 14.86 1.69 -19.20
CA ALA A 112 13.76 0.73 -19.15
C ALA A 112 13.68 -0.13 -20.43
N PRO A 113 13.79 -1.46 -20.33
CA PRO A 113 13.54 -2.36 -21.46
C PRO A 113 12.11 -2.22 -21.95
N ARG A 114 11.87 -2.37 -23.26
CA ARG A 114 10.53 -2.41 -23.82
C ARG A 114 9.88 -3.76 -23.51
N ILE A 115 9.28 -3.88 -22.33
CA ILE A 115 8.75 -5.16 -21.83
C ILE A 115 7.64 -5.73 -22.73
N GLY A 116 6.93 -4.89 -23.51
CA GLY A 116 5.98 -5.35 -24.54
C GLY A 116 6.62 -6.07 -25.73
N GLU A 117 7.93 -5.91 -25.92
CA GLU A 117 8.74 -6.55 -26.96
C GLU A 117 9.59 -7.70 -26.38
N VAL A 118 10.08 -7.56 -25.14
CA VAL A 118 10.98 -8.52 -24.47
C VAL A 118 10.23 -9.67 -23.80
N TYR A 119 9.02 -9.41 -23.26
CA TYR A 119 8.20 -10.42 -22.60
C TYR A 119 6.89 -10.64 -23.35
N THR A 120 6.40 -11.88 -23.32
CA THR A 120 5.16 -12.24 -24.01
C THR A 120 4.00 -11.43 -23.43
N ARG A 121 3.07 -10.97 -24.29
CA ARG A 121 1.89 -10.19 -23.89
C ARG A 121 1.14 -10.77 -22.69
N GLY A 122 1.16 -12.10 -22.51
CA GLY A 122 0.55 -12.79 -21.36
C GLY A 122 1.12 -12.39 -19.99
N THR A 123 2.42 -12.15 -19.88
CA THR A 123 3.06 -11.74 -18.60
C THR A 123 2.67 -10.31 -18.19
N LEU A 124 2.66 -9.37 -19.15
CA LEU A 124 2.11 -8.03 -18.94
C LEU A 124 0.61 -8.06 -18.67
N THR A 125 -0.12 -8.99 -19.28
CA THR A 125 -1.56 -9.15 -19.02
C THR A 125 -1.81 -9.66 -17.59
N LEU A 126 -0.99 -10.59 -17.08
CA LEU A 126 -1.07 -11.03 -15.69
C LEU A 126 -0.67 -9.93 -14.70
N ALA A 127 0.40 -9.19 -14.99
CA ALA A 127 0.80 -8.03 -14.18
C ALA A 127 -0.28 -6.93 -14.19
N ARG A 128 -0.91 -6.68 -15.35
CA ARG A 128 -2.08 -5.80 -15.48
C ARG A 128 -3.33 -6.35 -14.79
N LEU A 129 -3.49 -7.68 -14.73
CA LEU A 129 -4.58 -8.29 -13.99
C LEU A 129 -4.40 -8.05 -12.47
N GLY A 130 -3.16 -8.01 -11.97
CA GLY A 130 -2.85 -7.54 -10.61
C GLY A 130 -3.28 -6.10 -10.35
N ARG A 131 -3.14 -5.21 -11.35
CA ARG A 131 -3.68 -3.83 -11.33
C ARG A 131 -5.22 -3.81 -11.39
N GLU A 132 -5.83 -4.78 -12.07
CA GLU A 132 -7.28 -4.92 -12.20
C GLU A 132 -7.90 -5.80 -11.10
N ALA A 133 -7.09 -6.27 -10.15
CA ALA A 133 -7.58 -6.98 -8.99
C ALA A 133 -8.43 -6.02 -8.13
N PRO A 134 -9.52 -6.48 -7.50
CA PRO A 134 -10.44 -5.63 -6.74
C PRO A 134 -9.79 -4.76 -5.65
N ILE A 135 -8.56 -5.09 -5.24
CA ILE A 135 -7.78 -4.44 -4.18
C ILE A 135 -6.86 -3.33 -4.73
N ALA A 136 -6.51 -3.35 -6.03
CA ALA A 136 -5.62 -2.38 -6.68
C ALA A 136 -6.35 -1.28 -7.47
N ALA A 137 -7.69 -1.32 -7.47
CA ALA A 137 -8.52 -0.27 -8.05
C ALA A 137 -8.69 0.91 -7.08
N ALA A 138 -7.73 1.84 -7.10
CA ALA A 138 -7.97 3.29 -7.12
C ALA A 138 -6.65 4.04 -6.93
N SER A 139 -6.15 4.67 -7.99
CA SER A 139 -5.61 6.01 -7.78
C SER A 139 -6.79 6.91 -7.38
N PRO A 140 -6.67 7.76 -6.35
CA PRO A 140 -7.78 8.43 -5.67
C PRO A 140 -8.61 9.41 -6.54
N ASN A 141 -8.18 9.75 -7.75
CA ASN A 141 -8.84 10.75 -8.61
C ASN A 141 -9.12 10.29 -10.06
N GLY A 142 -9.03 9.00 -10.36
CA GLY A 142 -9.33 8.49 -11.72
C GLY A 142 -10.78 8.04 -11.88
N PRO A 143 -11.44 8.29 -13.03
CA PRO A 143 -12.74 7.67 -13.29
C PRO A 143 -12.59 6.14 -13.37
N ALA A 144 -13.51 5.41 -12.77
CA ALA A 144 -13.53 3.94 -12.84
C ALA A 144 -13.54 3.50 -14.32
N LEU A 145 -12.53 2.73 -14.75
CA LEU A 145 -12.45 2.20 -16.11
C LEU A 145 -13.58 1.24 -16.47
N ARG A 146 -14.40 0.85 -15.48
CA ARG A 146 -15.68 0.16 -15.67
C ARG A 146 -16.71 0.75 -14.72
N ASN A 147 -17.85 1.18 -15.27
CA ASN A 147 -19.00 1.56 -14.47
C ASN A 147 -19.46 0.33 -13.66
N PRO A 148 -19.46 0.37 -12.31
CA PRO A 148 -19.86 -0.76 -11.49
C PRO A 148 -21.32 -1.19 -11.75
N ALA A 149 -22.17 -0.29 -12.26
CA ALA A 149 -23.52 -0.63 -12.69
C ALA A 149 -23.57 -1.54 -13.93
N TYR A 150 -22.52 -1.56 -14.76
CA TYR A 150 -22.48 -2.36 -16.00
C TYR A 150 -21.59 -3.60 -15.90
N GLY A 151 -20.74 -3.72 -14.87
CA GLY A 151 -19.74 -4.79 -14.75
C GLY A 151 -20.28 -6.16 -14.34
N SER A 152 -21.49 -6.24 -13.77
CA SER A 152 -22.11 -7.51 -13.36
C SER A 152 -23.64 -7.50 -13.47
N LEU A 153 -24.29 -6.35 -13.29
CA LEU A 153 -25.74 -6.22 -13.41
C LEU A 153 -26.23 -6.23 -14.88
N ALA A 154 -25.52 -5.59 -15.81
CA ALA A 154 -25.86 -5.66 -17.24
C ALA A 154 -25.64 -7.07 -17.82
N ALA A 155 -24.61 -7.80 -17.34
CA ALA A 155 -24.40 -9.20 -17.71
C ALA A 155 -25.52 -10.12 -17.19
N ARG A 156 -26.05 -9.87 -15.98
CA ARG A 156 -27.24 -10.55 -15.44
C ARG A 156 -28.54 -10.17 -16.15
N GLY A 157 -28.63 -8.97 -16.73
CA GLY A 157 -29.75 -8.55 -17.57
C GLY A 157 -29.74 -9.17 -18.97
N LEU A 158 -28.54 -9.37 -19.55
CA LEU A 158 -28.36 -10.04 -20.84
C LEU A 158 -28.48 -11.57 -20.74
N TYR A 159 -28.17 -12.14 -19.57
CA TYR A 159 -28.35 -13.55 -19.25
C TYR A 159 -29.22 -13.70 -18.00
N PRO A 160 -30.55 -13.56 -18.10
CA PRO A 160 -31.44 -13.84 -16.98
C PRO A 160 -31.19 -15.28 -16.51
N GLU A 161 -30.91 -15.41 -15.21
CA GLU A 161 -30.65 -16.63 -14.44
C GLU A 161 -31.73 -17.71 -14.66
N GLY A 162 -31.61 -18.45 -15.76
CA GLY A 162 -32.49 -19.56 -16.10
C GLY A 162 -31.74 -20.82 -16.55
N ARG A 163 -30.40 -20.82 -16.55
CA ARG A 163 -29.61 -21.98 -17.02
C ARG A 163 -28.43 -22.37 -16.12
N GLN A 164 -28.55 -22.20 -14.81
CA GLN A 164 -27.75 -22.99 -13.87
C GLN A 164 -28.60 -24.10 -13.24
N ALA A 165 -29.33 -24.84 -14.09
CA ALA A 165 -29.59 -26.24 -13.74
C ALA A 165 -28.21 -26.92 -13.69
N LYS A 166 -27.91 -27.59 -12.58
CA LYS A 166 -26.73 -28.44 -12.39
C LYS A 166 -26.38 -29.11 -13.73
N PRO A 167 -25.14 -28.98 -14.25
CA PRO A 167 -24.78 -29.63 -15.50
C PRO A 167 -25.14 -31.11 -15.39
N GLN A 168 -25.88 -31.64 -16.36
CA GLN A 168 -26.12 -33.08 -16.43
C GLN A 168 -24.75 -33.76 -16.43
N ALA A 169 -24.55 -34.75 -15.55
CA ALA A 169 -23.27 -35.42 -15.40
C ALA A 169 -22.92 -36.13 -16.72
N MET A 170 -22.20 -35.44 -17.58
CA MET A 170 -21.67 -36.02 -18.82
C MET A 170 -20.60 -37.05 -18.44
N PRO A 171 -20.49 -38.16 -19.19
CA PRO A 171 -19.35 -39.05 -19.04
C PRO A 171 -18.08 -38.21 -19.20
N ARG A 172 -17.19 -38.29 -18.21
CA ARG A 172 -15.92 -37.56 -18.26
C ARG A 172 -15.19 -37.95 -19.54
N SER A 173 -14.68 -36.96 -20.26
CA SER A 173 -13.80 -37.22 -21.40
C SER A 173 -12.64 -38.12 -20.94
N PRO A 174 -12.18 -39.07 -21.77
CA PRO A 174 -11.07 -39.94 -21.42
C PRO A 174 -9.88 -39.10 -20.97
N VAL A 175 -9.33 -39.41 -19.80
CA VAL A 175 -8.10 -38.77 -19.32
C VAL A 175 -6.97 -39.27 -20.21
N ILE A 176 -6.32 -38.36 -20.94
CA ILE A 176 -5.11 -38.69 -21.73
C ILE A 176 -4.09 -39.29 -20.75
N GLY A 177 -3.77 -40.57 -20.92
CA GLY A 177 -2.84 -41.31 -20.06
C GLY A 177 -3.48 -42.34 -19.10
N ALA A 178 -4.80 -42.57 -19.12
CA ALA A 178 -5.45 -43.58 -18.27
C ALA A 178 -4.92 -45.01 -18.50
N ASP A 179 -4.54 -45.33 -19.74
CA ASP A 179 -3.92 -46.62 -20.13
C ASP A 179 -2.41 -46.49 -20.42
N SER A 180 -1.78 -45.39 -20.01
CA SER A 180 -0.34 -45.25 -20.18
C SER A 180 0.37 -46.21 -19.22
N PRO A 181 1.31 -47.05 -19.70
CA PRO A 181 2.10 -47.90 -18.82
C PRO A 181 2.79 -47.01 -17.77
N VAL A 182 2.61 -47.39 -16.50
CA VAL A 182 3.23 -46.69 -15.36
C VAL A 182 4.73 -46.96 -15.44
N GLN A 183 5.48 -46.00 -15.96
CA GLN A 183 6.95 -46.11 -16.13
C GLN A 183 7.72 -45.84 -14.84
N TYR A 184 7.06 -45.36 -13.78
CA TYR A 184 7.68 -45.00 -12.51
C TYR A 184 7.01 -45.72 -11.35
N VAL A 185 7.81 -46.39 -10.52
CA VAL A 185 7.35 -46.93 -9.24
C VAL A 185 6.87 -45.76 -8.37
N PRO A 186 5.62 -45.78 -7.88
CA PRO A 186 5.13 -44.76 -6.95
C PRO A 186 6.02 -44.76 -5.70
N SER A 187 6.68 -43.63 -5.40
CA SER A 187 7.41 -43.48 -4.14
C SER A 187 6.42 -43.20 -3.02
N ASP A 188 6.50 -43.93 -1.91
CA ASP A 188 5.63 -43.76 -0.73
C ASP A 188 5.82 -42.41 0.00
N SER A 189 6.73 -41.54 -0.48
CA SER A 189 7.07 -40.26 0.14
C SER A 189 7.20 -39.13 -0.90
N PRO A 190 6.37 -38.07 -0.85
CA PRO A 190 6.49 -36.93 -1.75
C PRO A 190 7.84 -36.22 -1.53
N GLY A 191 8.65 -36.11 -2.59
CA GLY A 191 9.87 -35.30 -2.58
C GLY A 191 11.18 -36.01 -2.23
N VAL A 192 11.18 -37.32 -1.99
CA VAL A 192 12.41 -38.11 -1.77
C VAL A 192 12.65 -39.03 -2.97
N ARG A 193 13.69 -38.75 -3.76
CA ARG A 193 14.16 -39.70 -4.77
C ARG A 193 14.96 -40.79 -4.07
N GLU A 194 14.58 -42.06 -4.26
CA GLU A 194 15.47 -43.18 -3.92
C GLU A 194 16.77 -43.04 -4.71
N ARG A 195 17.91 -43.01 -4.01
CA ARG A 195 19.22 -43.01 -4.66
C ARG A 195 19.45 -44.40 -5.23
N MET A 196 19.71 -44.49 -6.53
CA MET A 196 20.11 -45.74 -7.17
C MET A 196 21.35 -46.31 -6.46
N PRO A 197 21.42 -47.63 -6.23
CA PRO A 197 22.63 -48.25 -5.72
C PRO A 197 23.75 -48.07 -6.75
N VAL A 198 24.89 -47.55 -6.27
CA VAL A 198 26.10 -47.40 -7.09
C VAL A 198 26.58 -48.80 -7.48
N PRO A 199 26.80 -49.11 -8.77
CA PRO A 199 27.39 -50.38 -9.16
C PRO A 199 28.80 -50.48 -8.57
N ALA A 200 29.03 -51.52 -7.80
CA ALA A 200 30.33 -51.84 -7.22
C ALA A 200 31.34 -52.13 -8.34
N GLY A 201 32.14 -51.14 -8.72
CA GLY A 201 33.19 -51.33 -9.73
C GLY A 201 33.61 -50.05 -10.43
N SER A 202 34.28 -49.13 -9.73
CA SER A 202 35.28 -48.23 -10.32
C SER A 202 35.95 -47.44 -9.19
N GLY A 203 36.98 -48.06 -8.62
CA GLY A 203 37.91 -47.34 -7.76
C GLY A 203 38.76 -46.39 -8.60
N GLN A 204 38.80 -45.13 -8.20
CA GLN A 204 40.02 -44.33 -8.07
C GLN A 204 39.70 -42.98 -7.43
N ALA A 205 40.25 -42.78 -6.23
CA ALA A 205 40.41 -41.46 -5.62
C ALA A 205 41.46 -40.66 -6.41
N PRO A 206 41.54 -39.33 -6.19
CA PRO A 206 42.55 -38.91 -5.22
C PRO A 206 42.13 -37.77 -4.26
N ALA A 207 42.63 -37.94 -3.03
CA ALA A 207 43.22 -36.99 -2.09
C ALA A 207 42.72 -35.53 -1.99
N GLN A 208 42.07 -35.26 -0.84
CA GLN A 208 42.45 -34.30 0.21
C GLN A 208 42.98 -32.90 -0.14
N SER A 209 42.35 -31.89 0.45
CA SER A 209 43.07 -30.84 1.19
C SER A 209 42.25 -30.40 2.40
N GLU A 210 42.85 -30.59 3.58
CA GLU A 210 42.40 -30.11 4.87
C GLU A 210 42.53 -28.59 4.96
N HIS A 211 41.50 -27.91 5.49
CA HIS A 211 41.71 -26.71 6.28
C HIS A 211 40.59 -26.59 7.32
N ASN A 212 40.95 -26.78 8.58
CA ASN A 212 40.17 -26.41 9.76
C ASN A 212 41.04 -25.43 10.55
N PRO A 213 40.47 -24.34 11.06
CA PRO A 213 40.34 -24.30 12.52
C PRO A 213 39.03 -23.67 13.03
N GLN A 214 38.39 -24.39 13.95
CA GLN A 214 37.88 -23.95 15.27
C GLN A 214 37.21 -22.57 15.41
N GLY A 215 35.98 -22.52 15.99
CA GLY A 215 35.56 -21.30 16.71
C GLY A 215 34.09 -21.00 17.11
N GLY A 216 33.19 -21.95 17.42
CA GLY A 216 32.00 -21.73 18.28
C GLY A 216 30.83 -20.83 17.81
N PRO A 217 29.76 -20.62 18.63
CA PRO A 217 28.74 -21.62 18.99
C PRO A 217 27.28 -21.12 18.83
N VAL A 218 26.36 -21.92 18.25
CA VAL A 218 24.89 -21.63 18.31
C VAL A 218 24.07 -22.84 18.79
N LYS A 219 24.69 -23.98 19.09
CA LYS A 219 23.96 -25.21 19.47
C LYS A 219 23.67 -25.39 20.97
N SER A 220 23.96 -24.41 21.82
CA SER A 220 23.73 -24.50 23.27
C SER A 220 22.41 -23.89 23.78
N PHE A 221 21.62 -23.20 22.94
CA PHE A 221 20.44 -22.46 23.43
C PHE A 221 19.14 -23.29 23.52
N LEU A 222 19.06 -24.43 22.83
CA LEU A 222 17.83 -25.26 22.79
C LEU A 222 17.78 -26.38 23.84
N ARG A 223 18.76 -26.46 24.76
CA ARG A 223 18.78 -27.50 25.81
C ARG A 223 18.47 -26.95 27.23
N ARG A 224 18.21 -25.65 27.38
CA ARG A 224 17.97 -25.01 28.69
C ARG A 224 16.50 -24.64 28.98
N LEU A 225 15.56 -25.01 28.11
CA LEU A 225 14.13 -24.72 28.28
C LEU A 225 13.27 -25.98 28.53
N LYS A 226 13.89 -27.10 28.91
CA LYS A 226 13.18 -28.38 29.11
C LYS A 226 13.31 -28.98 30.52
N ASN A 227 13.96 -28.29 31.47
CA ASN A 227 14.24 -28.82 32.81
C ASN A 227 13.82 -27.91 33.97
N ASP A 228 12.91 -26.97 33.76
CA ASP A 228 12.26 -26.24 34.88
C ASP A 228 10.78 -26.61 34.91
N ASP A 229 10.49 -27.74 35.57
CA ASP A 229 9.27 -28.09 36.31
C ASP A 229 9.66 -29.12 37.39
#